data_AF-A0A2D4SB78-F1
#
_entry.id   AF-A0A2D4SB78-F1
#
_cell.length_a   1.000
_cell.length_b   1.000
_cell.length_c   1.000
_cell.angle_alpha   90.00
_cell.angle_beta   90.00
_cell.angle_gamma   90.00
#
_symmetry.space_group_name_H-M   'P 1'
#
loop_
_entity.id
_entity.type
_entity.pdbx_description
1 polymer ?
#
loop_
_entity_poly.entity_id
_entity_poly.type
_entity_poly.pdbx_seq_one_letter_code
_entity_poly.pdbx_strand_id
1 'polypeptide(L)'
;MRLFNFDVRAVGEAYEASVNLEWEERARAPARLYFRCSRPLSSDPEAYVNAFMVAASVPAMVFGEQRLTIDQPVCPLLRQNLNQALGWINHWFAFRADSLALDVQCRDTASERSGRRVGAFFSGGIDAWSTFLRNREAFPSSHPGAISEAIVVVGLQGSVSRANFENAMAWFKPLSNDMQLQFTGVETNVYSHWMDLDPHYRIWSKSFNGASLSSIGHVLSHRLNRVLIASSDNMSNLEPWGTHPLLDPNYSSHSLSVIHDGVGSTRLDKTRMVADSELALNNLRVCDSPVPDGYLNCGTCEKCTRTMLTLESLGALQRCPTFPYRRLTREHLLAHGDMRVEFSDYLELVPGLQAQGRDDLLDGIQQLTRRWRQTDLRGWIKRADNFFLRGALQRHRAQQQAAARPVRLAPGSLHQAQKELH
;
A
#
# COMPACT_ATOMS: atom_id res chain seq x y z
N MET A 1 11.75 -18.44 13.00
CA MET A 1 12.10 -18.07 11.60
C MET A 1 13.56 -17.70 11.57
N ARG A 2 14.30 -18.22 10.60
CA ARG A 2 15.74 -18.02 10.47
C ARG A 2 16.09 -17.36 9.15
N LEU A 3 16.89 -16.29 9.22
CA LEU A 3 17.52 -15.66 8.06
C LEU A 3 19.01 -16.01 8.02
N PHE A 4 19.48 -16.47 6.87
CA PHE A 4 20.87 -16.90 6.71
C PHE A 4 21.36 -16.78 5.26
N ASN A 5 22.67 -16.89 5.05
CA ASN A 5 23.31 -16.81 3.73
C ASN A 5 22.96 -15.51 2.99
N PHE A 6 23.27 -14.36 3.60
CA PHE A 6 23.12 -13.06 2.96
C PHE A 6 24.10 -12.90 1.80
N ASP A 7 23.63 -12.34 0.69
CA ASP A 7 24.44 -12.13 -0.50
C ASP A 7 24.08 -10.80 -1.19
N VAL A 8 25.09 -10.14 -1.77
CA VAL A 8 24.92 -9.00 -2.66
C VAL A 8 25.76 -9.21 -3.91
N ARG A 9 25.10 -9.15 -5.07
CA ARG A 9 25.74 -9.41 -6.36
C ARG A 9 25.15 -8.56 -7.48
N ALA A 10 25.92 -8.38 -8.54
CA ALA A 10 25.38 -7.90 -9.81
C ALA A 10 24.58 -9.01 -10.50
N VAL A 11 23.42 -8.67 -11.07
CA VAL A 11 22.55 -9.58 -11.82
C VAL A 11 22.12 -8.88 -13.11
N GLY A 12 22.82 -9.19 -14.21
CA GLY A 12 22.68 -8.42 -15.46
C GLY A 12 23.08 -6.96 -15.25
N GLU A 13 22.18 -6.03 -15.56
CA GLU A 13 22.36 -4.58 -15.35
C GLU A 13 21.89 -4.09 -13.97
N ALA A 14 21.40 -5.00 -13.12
CA ALA A 14 20.86 -4.68 -11.80
C ALA A 14 21.78 -5.19 -10.68
N TYR A 15 21.45 -4.80 -9.45
CA TYR A 15 22.16 -5.23 -8.24
C TYR A 15 21.16 -5.85 -7.28
N GLU A 16 21.44 -7.04 -6.79
CA GLU A 16 20.53 -7.83 -5.97
C GLU A 16 21.14 -8.08 -4.59
N ALA A 17 20.43 -7.68 -3.55
CA ALA A 17 20.62 -8.20 -2.20
C ALA A 17 19.64 -9.34 -1.96
N SER A 18 20.07 -10.42 -1.31
CA SER A 18 19.22 -11.57 -1.03
C SER A 18 19.57 -12.27 0.27
N VAL A 19 18.62 -13.05 0.78
CA VAL A 19 18.78 -13.89 1.96
C VAL A 19 17.92 -15.15 1.83
N ASN A 20 18.38 -16.25 2.44
CA ASN A 20 17.58 -17.44 2.63
C ASN A 20 16.74 -17.32 3.90
N LEU A 21 15.51 -17.83 3.83
CA LEU A 21 14.56 -17.86 4.93
C LEU A 21 14.08 -19.28 5.16
N GLU A 22 14.10 -19.68 6.42
CA GLU A 22 13.55 -20.95 6.90
C GLU A 22 12.54 -20.70 8.02
N TRP A 23 11.41 -21.39 7.94
CA TRP A 23 10.39 -21.39 8.98
C TRP A 23 10.76 -22.41 10.05
N GLU A 24 10.67 -22.04 11.34
CA GLU A 24 10.97 -22.95 12.44
C GLU A 24 9.71 -23.63 12.97
N GLU A 25 8.62 -22.86 13.09
CA GLU A 25 7.34 -23.35 13.61
C GLU A 25 6.39 -23.85 12.51
N ARG A 26 6.69 -23.54 11.25
CA ARG A 26 5.80 -23.82 10.12
C ARG A 26 6.49 -24.73 9.11
N ALA A 27 5.85 -25.83 8.75
CA ALA A 27 6.31 -26.69 7.67
C ALA A 27 6.09 -26.02 6.30
N ARG A 28 7.04 -25.18 5.88
CA ARG A 28 7.13 -24.60 4.53
C ARG A 28 8.53 -24.80 3.99
N ALA A 29 8.63 -24.96 2.67
CA ALA A 29 9.94 -25.02 2.02
C ALA A 29 10.73 -23.72 2.29
N PRO A 30 12.08 -23.82 2.39
CA PRO A 30 12.92 -22.63 2.45
C PRO A 30 12.63 -21.69 1.30
N ALA A 31 12.59 -20.39 1.60
CA ALA A 31 12.32 -19.33 0.65
C ALA A 31 13.57 -18.45 0.46
N ARG A 32 13.61 -17.73 -0.65
CA ARG A 32 14.63 -16.71 -0.90
C ARG A 32 13.96 -15.34 -1.01
N LEU A 33 14.33 -14.43 -0.12
CA LEU A 33 13.92 -13.02 -0.20
C LEU A 33 14.97 -12.23 -0.99
N TYR A 34 14.53 -11.24 -1.76
CA TYR A 34 15.46 -10.35 -2.44
C TYR A 34 14.96 -8.90 -2.59
N PHE A 35 15.90 -7.99 -2.74
CA PHE A 35 15.72 -6.64 -3.26
C PHE A 35 16.66 -6.48 -4.45
N ARG A 36 16.11 -6.17 -5.62
CA ARG A 36 16.85 -5.91 -6.85
C ARG A 36 16.70 -4.45 -7.24
N CYS A 37 17.82 -3.76 -7.36
CA CYS A 37 17.87 -2.33 -7.59
C CYS A 37 18.50 -2.02 -8.95
N SER A 38 17.98 -1.00 -9.63
CA SER A 38 18.56 -0.50 -10.89
C SER A 38 19.91 0.23 -10.72
N ARG A 39 20.37 0.38 -9.48
CA ARG A 39 21.59 1.12 -9.10
C ARG A 39 22.40 0.31 -8.10
N PRO A 40 23.73 0.56 -8.00
CA PRO A 40 24.60 -0.15 -7.09
C PRO A 40 24.05 -0.23 -5.66
N LEU A 41 24.30 -1.38 -5.04
CA LEU A 41 24.06 -1.62 -3.61
C LEU A 41 25.39 -1.58 -2.86
N SER A 42 25.31 -1.38 -1.54
CA SER A 42 26.49 -1.42 -0.67
C SER A 42 27.05 -2.84 -0.59
N SER A 43 28.37 -2.96 -0.57
CA SER A 43 29.04 -4.20 -0.15
C SER A 43 28.99 -4.40 1.37
N ASP A 44 28.93 -3.32 2.16
CA ASP A 44 28.73 -3.38 3.62
C ASP A 44 27.41 -4.09 3.98
N PRO A 45 27.45 -5.15 4.81
CA PRO A 45 26.28 -5.91 5.21
C PRO A 45 25.21 -5.17 5.97
N GLU A 46 25.56 -4.09 6.69
CA GLU A 46 24.61 -3.42 7.58
C GLU A 46 23.30 -3.05 6.87
N ALA A 47 23.39 -2.51 5.65
CA ALA A 47 22.24 -2.04 4.88
C ALA A 47 21.24 -3.17 4.56
N TYR A 48 21.71 -4.27 3.97
CA TYR A 48 20.83 -5.36 3.55
C TYR A 48 20.43 -6.29 4.69
N VAL A 49 21.28 -6.47 5.72
CA VAL A 49 20.93 -7.25 6.92
C VAL A 49 19.78 -6.58 7.67
N ASN A 50 19.88 -5.26 7.91
CA ASN A 50 18.80 -4.49 8.52
C ASN A 50 17.52 -4.52 7.66
N ALA A 51 17.65 -4.44 6.33
CA ALA A 51 16.52 -4.53 5.40
C ALA A 51 15.73 -5.83 5.59
N PHE A 52 16.42 -6.98 5.55
CA PHE A 52 15.74 -8.27 5.70
C PHE A 52 15.24 -8.52 7.12
N MET A 53 15.90 -7.98 8.16
CA MET A 53 15.37 -8.00 9.53
C MET A 53 13.99 -7.33 9.59
N VAL A 54 13.86 -6.12 9.04
CA VAL A 54 12.58 -5.40 8.99
C VAL A 54 11.56 -6.19 8.16
N ALA A 55 11.94 -6.67 6.98
CA ALA A 55 11.05 -7.40 6.08
C ALA A 55 10.51 -8.72 6.67
N ALA A 56 11.27 -9.40 7.53
CA ALA A 56 10.89 -10.69 8.10
C ALA A 56 10.20 -10.57 9.48
N SER A 57 10.45 -9.50 10.24
CA SER A 57 9.97 -9.35 11.63
C SER A 57 8.45 -9.44 11.77
N VAL A 58 7.70 -8.68 10.98
CA VAL A 58 6.23 -8.68 11.03
C VAL A 58 5.64 -10.01 10.55
N PRO A 59 6.05 -10.59 9.40
CA PRO A 59 5.59 -11.92 9.00
C PRO A 59 5.91 -13.01 10.02
N ALA A 60 7.11 -13.03 10.60
CA ALA A 60 7.47 -13.97 11.65
C ALA A 60 6.48 -13.87 12.83
N MET A 61 6.20 -12.65 13.30
CA MET A 61 5.26 -12.44 14.39
C MET A 61 3.84 -12.89 14.03
N VAL A 62 3.31 -12.43 12.90
CA VAL A 62 1.89 -12.63 12.52
C VAL A 62 1.60 -14.09 12.14
N PHE A 63 2.58 -14.78 11.56
CA PHE A 63 2.41 -16.17 11.10
C PHE A 63 2.89 -17.22 12.10
N GLY A 64 3.12 -16.82 13.36
CA GLY A 64 3.21 -17.74 14.50
C GLY A 64 4.61 -18.23 14.85
N GLU A 65 5.67 -17.61 14.35
CA GLU A 65 7.04 -17.99 14.69
C GLU A 65 7.41 -17.53 16.10
N GLN A 66 8.09 -18.35 16.90
CA GLN A 66 8.43 -17.95 18.27
C GLN A 66 9.56 -16.93 18.33
N ARG A 67 10.49 -17.00 17.38
CA ARG A 67 11.64 -16.11 17.29
C ARG A 67 12.01 -15.76 15.86
N LEU A 68 12.77 -14.69 15.69
CA LEU A 68 13.50 -14.35 14.48
C LEU A 68 15.00 -14.43 14.78
N THR A 69 15.72 -15.29 14.07
CA THR A 69 17.19 -15.41 14.13
C THR A 69 17.85 -14.93 12.85
N ILE A 70 19.03 -14.33 12.98
CA ILE A 70 19.82 -13.79 11.87
C ILE A 70 21.29 -14.15 12.11
N ASP A 71 21.95 -14.75 11.12
CA ASP A 71 23.36 -15.19 11.20
C ASP A 71 24.40 -14.07 10.96
N GLN A 72 23.94 -12.82 10.92
CA GLN A 72 24.74 -11.61 10.75
C GLN A 72 24.36 -10.57 11.82
N PRO A 73 25.30 -9.74 12.27
CA PRO A 73 25.03 -8.77 13.32
C PRO A 73 24.21 -7.58 12.79
N VAL A 74 23.20 -7.18 13.56
CA VAL A 74 22.23 -6.12 13.23
C VAL A 74 22.52 -4.81 13.97
N CYS A 75 21.87 -3.72 13.55
CA CYS A 75 21.90 -2.47 14.29
C CYS A 75 21.15 -2.59 15.65
N PRO A 76 21.77 -2.24 16.79
CA PRO A 76 21.11 -2.32 18.11
C PRO A 76 19.91 -1.39 18.24
N LEU A 77 19.97 -0.18 17.66
CA LEU A 77 18.83 0.75 17.64
C LEU A 77 17.65 0.17 16.86
N LEU A 78 17.93 -0.48 15.71
CA LEU A 78 16.88 -1.14 14.94
C LEU A 78 16.22 -2.28 15.73
N ARG A 79 17.01 -3.10 16.44
CA ARG A 79 16.47 -4.17 17.29
C ARG A 79 15.53 -3.61 18.36
N GLN A 80 15.94 -2.53 19.04
CA GLN A 80 15.11 -1.88 20.05
C GLN A 80 13.82 -1.30 19.45
N ASN A 81 13.92 -0.62 18.32
CA ASN A 81 12.78 -0.01 17.66
C ASN A 81 11.82 -1.07 17.09
N LEU A 82 12.33 -2.18 16.55
CA LEU A 82 11.49 -3.29 16.06
C LEU A 82 10.69 -3.94 17.18
N ASN A 83 11.24 -4.09 18.40
CA ASN A 83 10.43 -4.54 19.54
C ASN A 83 9.23 -3.61 19.79
N GLN A 84 9.40 -2.28 19.65
CA GLN A 84 8.31 -1.32 19.78
C GLN A 84 7.31 -1.42 18.62
N ALA A 85 7.80 -1.56 17.38
CA ALA A 85 6.94 -1.72 16.21
C ALA A 85 6.05 -2.97 16.32
N LEU A 86 6.65 -4.11 16.69
CA LEU A 86 5.94 -5.37 16.92
C LEU A 86 4.95 -5.25 18.08
N GLY A 87 5.33 -4.54 19.15
CA GLY A 87 4.43 -4.22 20.27
C GLY A 87 3.19 -3.43 19.85
N TRP A 88 3.36 -2.37 19.06
CA TRP A 88 2.23 -1.57 18.53
C TRP A 88 1.32 -2.39 17.64
N ILE A 89 1.88 -3.14 16.68
CA ILE A 89 1.10 -4.00 15.79
C ILE A 89 0.32 -5.04 16.59
N ASN A 90 0.96 -5.69 17.56
CA ASN A 90 0.28 -6.70 18.36
C ASN A 90 -0.77 -6.10 19.29
N HIS A 91 -0.53 -4.90 19.85
CA HIS A 91 -1.53 -4.17 20.64
C HIS A 91 -2.78 -3.83 19.81
N TRP A 92 -2.60 -3.35 18.58
CA TRP A 92 -3.71 -2.93 17.73
C TRP A 92 -4.53 -4.08 17.16
N PHE A 93 -3.90 -5.21 16.85
CA PHE A 93 -4.56 -6.28 16.10
C PHE A 93 -4.62 -7.63 16.83
N ALA A 94 -4.01 -7.73 18.01
CA ALA A 94 -4.03 -8.92 18.86
C ALA A 94 -3.66 -10.21 18.09
N PHE A 95 -2.60 -10.15 17.28
CA PHE A 95 -2.18 -11.29 16.46
C PHE A 95 -1.70 -12.49 17.30
N ARG A 96 -1.10 -12.24 18.46
CA ARG A 96 -0.60 -13.27 19.38
C ARG A 96 -0.56 -12.81 20.84
N ALA A 97 -0.50 -13.76 21.77
CA ALA A 97 -0.38 -13.47 23.20
C ALA A 97 1.05 -13.08 23.61
N ASP A 98 2.04 -13.88 23.18
CA ASP A 98 3.45 -13.66 23.51
C ASP A 98 4.12 -12.73 22.50
N SER A 99 5.25 -12.10 22.87
CA SER A 99 6.04 -11.31 21.91
C SER A 99 6.91 -12.22 21.03
N LEU A 100 7.17 -11.81 19.78
CA LEU A 100 8.21 -12.45 18.96
C LEU A 100 9.59 -12.15 19.57
N ALA A 101 10.39 -13.17 19.84
CA ALA A 101 11.76 -12.97 20.31
C ALA A 101 12.69 -12.59 19.16
N LEU A 102 13.38 -11.45 19.26
CA LEU A 102 14.45 -11.06 18.33
C LEU A 102 15.79 -11.59 18.81
N ASP A 103 16.11 -12.83 18.46
CA ASP A 103 17.32 -13.57 18.85
C ASP A 103 18.44 -13.30 17.84
N VAL A 104 19.03 -12.11 17.95
CA VAL A 104 20.00 -11.56 17.00
C VAL A 104 21.20 -10.97 17.73
N GLN A 105 22.38 -11.12 17.14
CA GLN A 105 23.59 -10.44 17.59
C GLN A 105 23.56 -8.97 17.14
N CYS A 106 24.05 -8.06 17.97
CA CYS A 106 24.18 -6.65 17.62
C CYS A 106 25.63 -6.32 17.26
N ARG A 107 25.80 -5.38 16.33
CA ARG A 107 27.10 -4.77 16.06
C ARG A 107 27.52 -3.85 17.20
N ASP A 108 28.82 -3.80 17.47
CA ASP A 108 29.41 -2.89 18.46
C ASP A 108 29.60 -1.46 17.92
N THR A 109 29.77 -1.32 16.61
CA THR A 109 30.04 -0.05 15.94
C THR A 109 29.04 0.23 14.83
N ALA A 110 28.79 1.51 14.57
CA ALA A 110 27.97 1.96 13.47
C ALA A 110 28.84 2.52 12.33
N SER A 111 28.43 2.26 11.08
CA SER A 111 29.08 2.86 9.92
C SER A 111 28.64 4.33 9.76
N GLU A 112 29.55 5.27 10.04
CA GLU A 112 29.33 6.67 9.68
C GLU A 112 29.55 6.89 8.18
N ARG A 113 28.57 7.53 7.54
CA ARG A 113 28.63 7.88 6.11
C ARG A 113 28.21 9.33 5.90
N SER A 114 29.04 10.09 5.20
CA SER A 114 28.77 11.46 4.78
C SER A 114 28.00 11.51 3.46
N GLY A 115 27.42 12.67 3.14
CA GLY A 115 26.77 12.90 1.83
C GLY A 115 25.48 12.11 1.59
N ARG A 116 24.84 11.58 2.64
CA ARG A 116 23.58 10.83 2.55
C ARG A 116 22.39 11.76 2.27
N ARG A 117 21.47 11.26 1.45
CA ARG A 117 20.33 11.99 0.87
C ARG A 117 18.99 11.59 1.47
N VAL A 118 17.97 12.39 1.18
CA VAL A 118 16.58 12.07 1.48
C VAL A 118 15.93 11.37 0.28
N GLY A 119 15.38 10.18 0.53
CA GLY A 119 14.56 9.45 -0.43
C GLY A 119 13.07 9.52 -0.08
N ALA A 120 12.20 9.43 -1.07
CA ALA A 120 10.76 9.29 -0.87
C ALA A 120 10.18 8.22 -1.80
N PHE A 121 9.22 7.43 -1.30
CA PHE A 121 8.48 6.49 -2.16
C PHE A 121 7.59 7.25 -3.12
N PHE A 122 7.69 6.94 -4.41
CA PHE A 122 7.02 7.71 -5.45
C PHE A 122 6.29 6.80 -6.45
N SER A 123 4.97 6.70 -6.26
CA SER A 123 4.07 5.96 -7.15
C SER A 123 3.46 6.80 -8.27
N GLY A 124 3.58 8.14 -8.17
CA GLY A 124 2.88 9.10 -9.03
C GLY A 124 1.47 9.47 -8.55
N GLY A 125 1.01 8.94 -7.41
CA GLY A 125 -0.30 9.27 -6.84
C GLY A 125 -0.33 10.58 -6.05
N ILE A 126 -1.52 10.95 -5.55
CA ILE A 126 -1.74 12.17 -4.77
C ILE A 126 -0.79 12.27 -3.57
N ASP A 127 -0.67 11.22 -2.78
CA ASP A 127 0.15 11.25 -1.56
C ASP A 127 1.63 11.45 -1.89
N ALA A 128 2.15 10.73 -2.89
CA ALA A 128 3.54 10.85 -3.36
C ALA A 128 3.85 12.25 -3.91
N TRP A 129 2.96 12.81 -4.74
CA TRP A 129 3.13 14.18 -5.24
C TRP A 129 3.05 15.21 -4.11
N SER A 130 2.11 15.05 -3.16
CA SER A 130 1.98 15.96 -2.03
C SER A 130 3.24 15.98 -1.15
N THR A 131 3.84 14.81 -0.88
CA THR A 131 5.11 14.71 -0.14
C THR A 131 6.23 15.42 -0.88
N PHE A 132 6.34 15.24 -2.20
CA PHE A 132 7.36 15.93 -3.00
C PHE A 132 7.16 17.45 -3.00
N LEU A 133 5.95 17.93 -3.28
CA LEU A 133 5.65 19.36 -3.38
C LEU A 133 5.83 20.07 -2.03
N ARG A 134 5.34 19.46 -0.95
CA ARG A 134 5.51 19.95 0.43
C ARG A 134 6.98 20.05 0.81
N ASN A 135 7.77 19.03 0.49
CA ASN A 135 9.20 19.06 0.76
C ASN A 135 9.92 20.13 -0.06
N ARG A 136 9.54 20.33 -1.33
CA ARG A 136 10.13 21.35 -2.20
C ARG A 136 9.81 22.78 -1.72
N GLU A 137 8.63 22.98 -1.14
CA GLU A 137 8.25 24.25 -0.50
C GLU A 137 9.04 24.48 0.80
N ALA A 138 9.20 23.44 1.62
CA ALA A 138 9.87 23.54 2.91
C ALA A 138 11.41 23.62 2.83
N PHE A 139 12.02 23.03 1.80
CA PHE A 139 13.47 22.92 1.69
C PHE A 139 13.98 23.41 0.33
N PRO A 140 14.95 24.34 0.30
CA PRO A 140 15.72 24.64 -0.91
C PRO A 140 16.36 23.38 -1.47
N SER A 141 16.51 23.29 -2.80
CA SER A 141 17.06 22.08 -3.47
C SER A 141 18.47 21.68 -3.04
N SER A 142 19.27 22.63 -2.53
CA SER A 142 20.60 22.38 -1.99
C SER A 142 20.62 21.93 -0.52
N HIS A 143 19.49 22.06 0.19
CA HIS A 143 19.41 21.70 1.60
C HIS A 143 19.46 20.16 1.75
N PRO A 144 20.19 19.60 2.73
CA PRO A 144 20.30 18.14 2.92
C PRO A 144 18.97 17.45 3.29
N GLY A 145 17.95 18.23 3.67
CA GLY A 145 16.58 17.76 3.91
C GLY A 145 15.69 17.72 2.65
N ALA A 146 16.15 18.24 1.52
CA ALA A 146 15.42 18.17 0.25
C ALA A 146 15.46 16.74 -0.31
N ILE A 147 14.31 16.26 -0.77
CA ILE A 147 14.18 15.01 -1.49
C ILE A 147 15.04 15.12 -2.76
N SER A 148 15.92 14.15 -2.93
CA SER A 148 16.82 14.04 -4.10
C SER A 148 16.74 12.66 -4.76
N GLU A 149 16.02 11.72 -4.15
CA GLU A 149 15.83 10.38 -4.69
C GLU A 149 14.35 9.95 -4.60
N ALA A 150 13.76 9.57 -5.74
CA ALA A 150 12.43 8.99 -5.83
C ALA A 150 12.54 7.46 -5.96
N ILE A 151 11.92 6.73 -5.04
CA ILE A 151 11.97 5.27 -4.98
C ILE A 151 10.71 4.70 -5.61
N VAL A 152 10.88 3.99 -6.71
CA VAL A 152 9.79 3.32 -7.45
C VAL A 152 9.84 1.83 -7.11
N VAL A 153 8.75 1.30 -6.57
CA VAL A 153 8.71 -0.07 -6.05
C VAL A 153 7.85 -0.98 -6.91
N VAL A 154 8.33 -2.19 -7.17
CA VAL A 154 7.59 -3.24 -7.86
C VAL A 154 7.67 -4.54 -7.06
N GLY A 155 6.55 -5.24 -6.93
CA GLY A 155 6.47 -6.55 -6.26
C GLY A 155 5.91 -6.58 -4.85
N LEU A 156 5.27 -5.48 -4.43
CA LEU A 156 4.52 -5.44 -3.17
C LEU A 156 3.03 -5.80 -3.33
N GLN A 157 2.49 -5.91 -4.55
CA GLN A 157 1.04 -6.11 -4.79
C GLN A 157 0.72 -7.06 -5.96
N GLY A 158 1.40 -8.20 -6.05
CA GLY A 158 1.13 -9.22 -7.07
C GLY A 158 2.38 -9.85 -7.67
N SER A 159 2.19 -10.70 -8.67
CA SER A 159 3.29 -11.30 -9.43
C SER A 159 4.04 -10.21 -10.22
N VAL A 160 5.36 -10.23 -10.12
CA VAL A 160 6.23 -9.31 -10.85
C VAL A 160 6.65 -9.92 -12.16
N SER A 161 6.46 -9.19 -13.26
CA SER A 161 7.25 -9.39 -14.46
C SER A 161 8.25 -8.24 -14.64
N ARG A 162 9.37 -8.54 -15.30
CA ARG A 162 10.36 -7.53 -15.69
C ARG A 162 9.75 -6.44 -16.57
N ALA A 163 8.80 -6.80 -17.43
CA ALA A 163 8.04 -5.84 -18.22
C ALA A 163 7.23 -4.86 -17.36
N ASN A 164 6.63 -5.31 -16.25
CA ASN A 164 5.93 -4.40 -15.33
C ASN A 164 6.88 -3.36 -14.73
N PHE A 165 8.10 -3.76 -14.40
CA PHE A 165 9.12 -2.87 -13.86
C PHE A 165 9.63 -1.88 -14.92
N GLU A 166 9.98 -2.37 -16.11
CA GLU A 166 10.48 -1.54 -17.20
C GLU A 166 9.43 -0.51 -17.64
N ASN A 167 8.17 -0.91 -17.76
CA ASN A 167 7.06 0.00 -18.08
C ASN A 167 6.87 1.07 -17.00
N ALA A 168 6.95 0.69 -15.71
CA ALA A 168 6.85 1.65 -14.63
C ALA A 168 8.01 2.66 -14.68
N MET A 169 9.25 2.19 -14.85
CA MET A 169 10.43 3.05 -14.90
C MET A 169 10.49 3.94 -16.15
N ALA A 170 10.04 3.44 -17.31
CA ALA A 170 9.98 4.21 -18.55
C ALA A 170 9.10 5.46 -18.40
N TRP A 171 8.01 5.35 -17.63
CA TRP A 171 7.13 6.48 -17.34
C TRP A 171 7.79 7.56 -16.47
N PHE A 172 8.57 7.17 -15.46
CA PHE A 172 9.23 8.12 -14.57
C PHE A 172 10.50 8.75 -15.16
N LYS A 173 11.11 8.12 -16.16
CA LYS A 173 12.38 8.58 -16.73
C LYS A 173 12.34 10.02 -17.23
N PRO A 174 11.32 10.49 -17.98
CA PRO A 174 11.20 11.89 -18.36
C PRO A 174 11.11 12.85 -17.17
N LEU A 175 10.45 12.43 -16.08
CA LEU A 175 10.26 13.25 -14.87
C LEU A 175 11.53 13.52 -14.08
N SER A 176 12.58 12.73 -14.30
CA SER A 176 13.86 12.90 -13.61
C SER A 176 14.41 14.31 -13.79
N ASN A 177 14.30 14.87 -15.01
CA ASN A 177 14.79 16.21 -15.31
C ASN A 177 13.88 17.29 -14.71
N ASP A 178 12.57 17.18 -14.93
CA ASP A 178 11.59 18.19 -14.50
C ASP A 178 11.54 18.31 -12.97
N MET A 179 11.65 17.17 -12.26
CA MET A 179 11.66 17.14 -10.79
C MET A 179 13.05 17.34 -10.18
N GLN A 180 14.11 17.28 -11.00
CA GLN A 180 15.51 17.24 -10.56
C GLN A 180 15.77 16.13 -9.53
N LEU A 181 15.18 14.95 -9.76
CA LEU A 181 15.28 13.79 -8.88
C LEU A 181 15.98 12.64 -9.57
N GLN A 182 16.71 11.85 -8.78
CA GLN A 182 17.18 10.54 -9.19
C GLN A 182 16.06 9.52 -8.96
N PHE A 183 15.63 8.81 -10.00
CA PHE A 183 14.68 7.70 -9.86
C PHE A 183 15.41 6.38 -9.65
N THR A 184 15.14 5.70 -8.54
CA THR A 184 15.67 4.37 -8.22
C THR A 184 14.53 3.36 -8.23
N GLY A 185 14.58 2.41 -9.16
CA GLY A 185 13.65 1.30 -9.19
C GLY A 185 14.12 0.17 -8.28
N VAL A 186 13.20 -0.33 -7.46
CA VAL A 186 13.42 -1.48 -6.57
C VAL A 186 12.36 -2.54 -6.83
N GLU A 187 12.81 -3.71 -7.28
CA GLU A 187 12.02 -4.92 -7.42
C GLU A 187 12.22 -5.80 -6.18
N THR A 188 11.15 -6.41 -5.67
CA THR A 188 11.24 -7.30 -4.53
C THR A 188 10.16 -8.37 -4.53
N ASN A 189 10.43 -9.48 -3.82
CA ASN A 189 9.46 -10.54 -3.54
C ASN A 189 9.11 -10.63 -2.05
N VAL A 190 9.47 -9.63 -1.23
CA VAL A 190 9.32 -9.72 0.23
C VAL A 190 7.88 -9.85 0.69
N TYR A 191 6.87 -9.51 -0.12
CA TYR A 191 5.47 -9.80 0.22
C TYR A 191 4.90 -11.04 -0.47
N SER A 192 5.39 -11.39 -1.66
CA SER A 192 4.81 -12.49 -2.45
C SER A 192 4.87 -13.85 -1.76
N HIS A 193 5.85 -14.06 -0.87
CA HIS A 193 6.00 -15.30 -0.09
C HIS A 193 4.94 -15.51 0.99
N TRP A 194 4.17 -14.46 1.33
CA TRP A 194 3.12 -14.52 2.35
C TRP A 194 1.73 -14.34 1.78
N MET A 195 1.58 -14.02 0.50
CA MET A 195 0.28 -13.74 -0.12
C MET A 195 -0.71 -14.91 -0.01
N ASP A 196 -0.23 -16.15 -0.04
CA ASP A 196 -1.06 -17.34 0.16
C ASP A 196 -1.57 -17.48 1.61
N LEU A 197 -0.87 -16.86 2.57
CA LEU A 197 -1.29 -16.75 3.97
C LEU A 197 -2.14 -15.50 4.24
N ASP A 198 -2.21 -14.57 3.30
CA ASP A 198 -3.03 -13.35 3.36
C ASP A 198 -3.86 -13.13 2.08
N PRO A 199 -4.79 -14.03 1.75
CA PRO A 199 -5.53 -14.04 0.47
C PRO A 199 -6.44 -12.81 0.25
N HIS A 200 -6.61 -11.98 1.28
CA HIS A 200 -7.41 -10.75 1.24
C HIS A 200 -6.62 -9.50 1.62
N TYR A 201 -5.28 -9.56 1.65
CA TYR A 201 -4.40 -8.43 1.97
C TYR A 201 -4.76 -7.74 3.29
N ARG A 202 -5.34 -8.48 4.26
CA ARG A 202 -5.75 -7.94 5.55
C ARG A 202 -4.54 -7.70 6.43
N ILE A 203 -3.60 -8.64 6.43
CA ILE A 203 -2.34 -8.52 7.19
C ILE A 203 -1.45 -7.47 6.54
N TRP A 204 -1.38 -7.45 5.20
CA TRP A 204 -0.71 -6.41 4.43
C TRP A 204 -1.12 -5.01 4.87
N SER A 205 -2.42 -4.74 4.77
CA SER A 205 -2.98 -3.41 5.02
C SER A 205 -2.84 -3.01 6.49
N LYS A 206 -3.00 -3.96 7.40
CA LYS A 206 -2.97 -3.69 8.85
C LYS A 206 -1.58 -3.62 9.45
N SER A 207 -0.57 -4.31 8.90
CA SER A 207 0.69 -4.49 9.65
C SER A 207 1.96 -4.44 8.82
N PHE A 208 1.92 -4.80 7.53
CA PHE A 208 3.15 -5.10 6.79
C PHE A 208 3.59 -4.05 5.78
N ASN A 209 2.68 -3.15 5.37
CA ASN A 209 2.98 -2.13 4.36
C ASN A 209 4.18 -1.25 4.75
N GLY A 210 4.16 -0.64 5.94
CA GLY A 210 5.21 0.25 6.44
C GLY A 210 6.54 -0.47 6.66
N ALA A 211 6.52 -1.71 7.16
CA ALA A 211 7.71 -2.56 7.28
C ALA A 211 8.31 -2.86 5.91
N SER A 212 7.48 -3.20 4.91
CA SER A 212 7.92 -3.49 3.55
C SER A 212 8.60 -2.28 2.90
N LEU A 213 7.97 -1.10 2.99
CA LEU A 213 8.57 0.14 2.51
C LEU A 213 9.87 0.46 3.27
N SER A 214 9.86 0.38 4.59
CA SER A 214 11.04 0.65 5.42
C SER A 214 12.21 -0.28 5.10
N SER A 215 11.96 -1.55 4.81
CA SER A 215 12.98 -2.52 4.40
C SER A 215 13.68 -2.10 3.10
N ILE A 216 12.93 -1.53 2.15
CA ILE A 216 13.49 -0.96 0.91
C ILE A 216 14.31 0.30 1.22
N GLY A 217 13.87 1.12 2.17
CA GLY A 217 14.70 2.22 2.67
C GLY A 217 16.06 1.73 3.19
N HIS A 218 16.06 0.64 3.97
CA HIS A 218 17.28 0.06 4.55
C HIS A 218 18.25 -0.48 3.52
N VAL A 219 17.78 -1.15 2.46
CA VAL A 219 18.70 -1.63 1.40
C VAL A 219 19.41 -0.46 0.68
N LEU A 220 18.81 0.72 0.72
CA LEU A 220 19.34 1.98 0.17
C LEU A 220 20.05 2.86 1.22
N SER A 221 20.14 2.45 2.48
CA SER A 221 20.72 3.24 3.60
C SER A 221 22.21 3.60 3.44
N HIS A 222 22.89 2.97 2.48
CA HIS A 222 24.25 3.34 2.09
C HIS A 222 24.34 4.73 1.43
N ARG A 223 23.24 5.19 0.84
CA ARG A 223 23.11 6.49 0.17
C ARG A 223 22.00 7.36 0.73
N LEU A 224 21.05 6.77 1.47
CA LEU A 224 19.96 7.48 2.14
C LEU A 224 20.21 7.53 3.65
N ASN A 225 19.95 8.67 4.27
CA ASN A 225 19.86 8.79 5.74
C ASN A 225 18.42 8.97 6.21
N ARG A 226 17.51 9.38 5.31
CA ARG A 226 16.08 9.49 5.58
C ARG A 226 15.29 8.91 4.42
N VAL A 227 14.21 8.20 4.75
CA VAL A 227 13.21 7.76 3.79
C VAL A 227 11.82 8.22 4.24
N LEU A 228 11.06 8.82 3.33
CA LEU A 228 9.72 9.34 3.61
C LEU A 228 8.67 8.35 3.09
N ILE A 229 7.77 7.96 3.99
CA ILE A 229 6.55 7.22 3.70
C ILE A 229 5.40 8.22 3.77
N ALA A 230 4.74 8.48 2.64
CA ALA A 230 3.61 9.39 2.60
C ALA A 230 2.42 8.81 3.38
N SER A 231 1.83 9.62 4.24
CA SER A 231 0.59 9.29 4.95
C SER A 231 -0.56 9.09 3.96
N SER A 232 -1.38 8.07 4.19
CA SER A 232 -2.64 7.90 3.46
C SER A 232 -3.77 8.73 4.08
N ASP A 233 -3.69 9.00 5.38
CA ASP A 233 -4.73 9.70 6.14
C ASP A 233 -4.16 10.89 6.93
N ASN A 234 -5.03 11.68 7.56
CA ASN A 234 -4.69 12.84 8.38
C ASN A 234 -4.81 12.54 9.89
N MET A 235 -4.27 13.45 10.70
CA MET A 235 -4.22 13.31 12.17
C MET A 235 -5.59 13.05 12.81
N SER A 236 -6.66 13.66 12.29
CA SER A 236 -8.01 13.54 12.84
C SER A 236 -8.68 12.20 12.57
N ASN A 237 -8.23 11.47 11.55
CA ASN A 237 -8.84 10.22 11.08
C ASN A 237 -7.93 9.00 11.27
N LEU A 238 -6.76 9.16 11.90
CA LEU A 238 -5.82 8.06 12.12
C LEU A 238 -6.49 6.88 12.84
N GLU A 239 -6.52 5.74 12.15
CA GLU A 239 -6.84 4.44 12.71
C GLU A 239 -5.59 3.56 12.77
N PRO A 240 -5.60 2.51 13.61
CA PRO A 240 -4.57 1.48 13.55
C PRO A 240 -4.41 0.90 12.15
N TRP A 241 -3.24 1.10 11.56
CA TRP A 241 -2.95 0.72 10.18
C TRP A 241 -1.50 0.29 9.98
N GLY A 242 -1.22 -0.38 8.86
CA GLY A 242 0.10 -0.92 8.53
C GLY A 242 1.14 0.13 8.19
N THR A 243 0.73 1.40 8.07
CA THR A 243 1.58 2.58 8.10
C THR A 243 0.96 3.55 9.10
N HIS A 244 1.75 4.13 10.00
CA HIS A 244 1.22 5.01 11.04
C HIS A 244 2.34 5.90 11.63
N PRO A 245 2.09 7.14 12.06
CA PRO A 245 3.12 8.00 12.66
C PRO A 245 3.72 7.44 13.96
N LEU A 246 2.98 6.59 14.69
CA LEU A 246 3.50 5.84 15.85
C LEU A 246 4.21 4.54 15.47
N LEU A 247 4.09 4.06 14.23
CA LEU A 247 4.65 2.79 13.78
C LEU A 247 5.90 3.00 12.91
N ASP A 248 5.79 3.79 11.85
CA ASP A 248 6.82 3.87 10.82
C ASP A 248 8.19 4.33 11.35
N PRO A 249 8.29 5.32 12.28
CA PRO A 249 9.56 5.69 12.88
C PRO A 249 10.26 4.55 13.64
N ASN A 250 9.50 3.57 14.14
CA ASN A 250 10.03 2.38 14.82
C ASN A 250 10.68 1.37 13.85
N TYR A 251 10.70 1.64 12.55
CA TYR A 251 11.55 0.92 11.59
C TYR A 251 12.90 1.60 11.35
N SER A 252 13.23 2.68 12.07
CA SER A 252 14.52 3.37 11.93
C SER A 252 15.68 2.59 12.54
N SER A 253 16.86 2.71 11.93
CA SER A 253 18.15 2.26 12.47
C SER A 253 19.04 3.47 12.76
N HIS A 254 20.29 3.23 13.20
CA HIS A 254 21.29 4.30 13.31
C HIS A 254 21.61 4.93 11.95
N SER A 255 21.62 4.13 10.89
CA SER A 255 22.03 4.52 9.55
C SER A 255 20.91 5.11 8.69
N LEU A 256 19.64 4.88 9.06
CA LEU A 256 18.46 5.36 8.34
C LEU A 256 17.31 5.74 9.29
N SER A 257 16.80 6.97 9.16
CA SER A 257 15.53 7.39 9.76
C SER A 257 14.36 7.17 8.80
N VAL A 258 13.33 6.48 9.26
CA VAL A 258 12.06 6.34 8.56
C VAL A 258 11.10 7.42 9.05
N ILE A 259 10.57 8.21 8.13
CA ILE A 259 9.71 9.37 8.44
C ILE A 259 8.32 9.13 7.85
N HIS A 260 7.30 9.20 8.70
CA HIS A 260 5.91 9.26 8.28
C HIS A 260 5.55 10.70 7.89
N ASP A 261 5.37 10.97 6.60
CA ASP A 261 5.19 12.32 6.08
C ASP A 261 3.72 12.71 5.89
N GLY A 262 3.39 13.95 6.25
CA GLY A 262 2.20 14.61 5.76
C GLY A 262 0.88 14.35 6.49
N VAL A 263 0.94 13.80 7.71
CA VAL A 263 -0.25 13.54 8.55
C VAL A 263 -1.04 14.79 8.93
N GLY A 264 -0.42 15.98 8.81
CA GLY A 264 -1.09 17.27 9.04
C GLY A 264 -2.01 17.74 7.91
N SER A 265 -2.14 17.00 6.81
CA SER A 265 -2.91 17.41 5.63
C SER A 265 -4.03 16.43 5.33
N THR A 266 -5.25 16.93 5.09
CA THR A 266 -6.35 16.08 4.60
C THR A 266 -6.10 15.62 3.16
N ARG A 267 -6.89 14.66 2.68
CA ARG A 267 -6.84 14.25 1.26
C ARG A 267 -7.15 15.42 0.32
N LEU A 268 -8.11 16.27 0.70
CA LEU A 268 -8.43 17.49 -0.03
C LEU A 268 -7.23 18.45 -0.08
N ASP A 269 -6.53 18.63 1.04
CA ASP A 269 -5.32 19.48 1.08
C ASP A 269 -4.21 18.94 0.18
N LYS A 270 -3.92 17.64 0.28
CA LYS A 270 -2.92 16.97 -0.58
C LYS A 270 -3.28 17.12 -2.06
N THR A 271 -4.57 16.97 -2.39
CA THR A 271 -5.05 17.11 -3.77
C THR A 271 -5.01 18.56 -4.26
N ARG A 272 -5.23 19.54 -3.37
CA ARG A 272 -5.08 20.97 -3.68
C ARG A 272 -3.65 21.30 -4.07
N MET A 273 -2.67 20.84 -3.30
CA MET A 273 -1.24 21.01 -3.66
C MET A 273 -0.93 20.44 -5.06
N VAL A 274 -1.50 19.27 -5.39
CA VAL A 274 -1.37 18.67 -6.72
C VAL A 274 -2.06 19.52 -7.79
N ALA A 275 -3.25 20.03 -7.52
CA ALA A 275 -4.03 20.86 -8.44
C ALA A 275 -3.32 22.20 -8.78
N ASP A 276 -2.51 22.70 -7.86
CA ASP A 276 -1.73 23.94 -8.03
C ASP A 276 -0.42 23.71 -8.83
N SER A 277 -0.10 22.46 -9.19
CA SER A 277 1.11 22.11 -9.94
C SER A 277 0.77 21.49 -11.30
N GLU A 278 1.03 22.24 -12.38
CA GLU A 278 0.88 21.73 -13.76
C GLU A 278 1.75 20.50 -14.03
N LEU A 279 2.97 20.47 -13.47
CA LEU A 279 3.84 19.30 -13.56
C LEU A 279 3.18 18.06 -12.95
N ALA A 280 2.56 18.21 -11.78
CA ALA A 280 1.88 17.12 -11.10
C ALA A 280 0.59 16.70 -11.84
N LEU A 281 -0.23 17.64 -12.30
CA LEU A 281 -1.46 17.33 -13.06
C LEU A 281 -1.17 16.59 -14.36
N ASN A 282 -0.13 16.98 -15.09
CA ASN A 282 0.29 16.32 -16.33
C ASN A 282 0.83 14.90 -16.12
N ASN A 283 1.16 14.53 -14.88
CA ASN A 283 1.83 13.29 -14.52
C ASN A 283 1.18 12.58 -13.31
N LEU A 284 -0.09 12.85 -13.05
CA LEU A 284 -0.82 12.21 -11.95
C LEU A 284 -1.22 10.79 -12.33
N ARG A 285 -0.82 9.81 -11.52
CA ARG A 285 -1.16 8.38 -11.66
C ARG A 285 -1.64 7.81 -10.32
N VAL A 286 -2.96 7.61 -10.21
CA VAL A 286 -3.62 7.05 -9.01
C VAL A 286 -4.17 5.63 -9.23
N CYS A 287 -4.26 5.22 -10.49
CA CYS A 287 -4.92 3.98 -10.90
C CYS A 287 -4.06 2.73 -10.64
N ASP A 288 -4.73 1.69 -10.13
CA ASP A 288 -4.23 0.33 -9.94
C ASP A 288 -4.99 -0.71 -10.79
N SER A 289 -5.85 -0.26 -11.69
CA SER A 289 -6.64 -1.07 -12.63
C SER A 289 -6.09 -0.98 -14.06
N PRO A 290 -6.50 -1.85 -15.00
CA PRO A 290 -6.15 -1.74 -16.41
C PRO A 290 -6.47 -0.35 -16.98
N VAL A 291 -5.51 0.25 -17.68
CA VAL A 291 -5.57 1.64 -18.18
C VAL A 291 -5.75 1.64 -19.70
N PRO A 292 -6.66 2.47 -20.26
CA PRO A 292 -6.79 2.65 -21.70
C PRO A 292 -5.55 3.28 -22.34
N ASP A 293 -5.32 3.01 -23.62
CA ASP A 293 -4.22 3.59 -24.39
C ASP A 293 -4.24 5.12 -24.34
N GLY A 294 -3.06 5.71 -24.14
CA GLY A 294 -2.89 7.17 -24.09
C GLY A 294 -3.18 7.84 -22.74
N TYR A 295 -3.59 7.08 -21.71
CA TYR A 295 -3.88 7.61 -20.37
C TYR A 295 -3.01 6.95 -19.30
N LEU A 296 -2.95 7.57 -18.11
CA LEU A 296 -2.29 6.98 -16.93
C LEU A 296 -3.31 6.44 -15.91
N ASN A 297 -4.58 6.81 -16.08
CA ASN A 297 -5.66 6.43 -15.18
C ASN A 297 -6.84 5.87 -15.97
N CYS A 298 -7.49 4.82 -15.46
CA CYS A 298 -8.64 4.23 -16.15
C CYS A 298 -9.89 5.11 -16.12
N GLY A 299 -9.97 6.04 -15.16
CA GLY A 299 -11.10 6.92 -14.99
C GLY A 299 -12.35 6.26 -14.40
N THR A 300 -12.41 4.94 -14.18
CA THR A 300 -13.65 4.24 -13.76
C THR A 300 -13.50 3.36 -12.51
N CYS A 301 -12.30 3.21 -11.95
CA CYS A 301 -12.14 2.57 -10.64
C CYS A 301 -12.46 3.56 -9.51
N GLU A 302 -12.81 3.06 -8.32
CA GLU A 302 -13.12 3.88 -7.14
C GLU A 302 -12.06 4.97 -6.89
N LYS A 303 -10.78 4.59 -6.91
CA LYS A 303 -9.65 5.53 -6.70
C LYS A 303 -9.62 6.64 -7.75
N CYS A 304 -9.86 6.30 -9.02
CA CYS A 304 -9.94 7.30 -10.09
C CYS A 304 -11.15 8.21 -9.87
N THR A 305 -12.34 7.66 -9.64
CA THR A 305 -13.58 8.41 -9.47
C THR A 305 -13.51 9.36 -8.26
N ARG A 306 -13.01 8.91 -7.11
CA ARG A 306 -12.82 9.75 -5.92
C ARG A 306 -11.79 10.86 -6.15
N THR A 307 -10.69 10.56 -6.83
CA THR A 307 -9.67 11.58 -7.18
C THR A 307 -10.24 12.62 -8.15
N MET A 308 -10.94 12.19 -9.20
CA MET A 308 -11.60 13.09 -10.15
C MET A 308 -12.67 13.95 -9.47
N LEU A 309 -13.45 13.39 -8.54
CA LEU A 309 -14.44 14.14 -7.77
C LEU A 309 -13.76 15.22 -6.90
N THR A 310 -12.62 14.90 -6.29
CA THR A 310 -11.84 15.87 -5.52
C THR A 310 -11.29 16.98 -6.42
N LEU A 311 -10.75 16.63 -7.59
CA LEU A 311 -10.29 17.61 -8.59
C LEU A 311 -11.43 18.47 -9.14
N GLU A 312 -12.64 17.92 -9.29
CA GLU A 312 -13.84 18.68 -9.66
C GLU A 312 -14.20 19.71 -8.60
N SER A 313 -14.17 19.33 -7.31
CA SER A 313 -14.42 20.27 -6.21
C SER A 313 -13.41 21.43 -6.16
N LEU A 314 -12.22 21.22 -6.71
CA LEU A 314 -11.14 22.20 -6.83
C LEU A 314 -11.13 22.94 -8.19
N GLY A 315 -12.05 22.64 -9.11
CA GLY A 315 -12.06 23.22 -10.46
C GLY A 315 -10.86 22.83 -11.33
N ALA A 316 -10.17 21.73 -11.00
CA ALA A 316 -8.90 21.34 -11.61
C ALA A 316 -9.00 20.14 -12.57
N LEU A 317 -10.10 19.38 -12.57
CA LEU A 317 -10.19 18.14 -13.35
C LEU A 317 -9.95 18.37 -14.85
N GLN A 318 -10.47 19.45 -15.43
CA GLN A 318 -10.29 19.75 -16.85
C GLN A 318 -8.82 19.90 -17.24
N ARG A 319 -7.98 20.41 -16.34
CA ARG A 319 -6.53 20.61 -16.55
C ARG A 319 -5.72 19.32 -16.39
N CYS A 320 -6.30 18.21 -15.95
CA CYS A 320 -5.58 16.96 -15.70
C CYS A 320 -5.66 16.01 -16.91
N PRO A 321 -4.62 15.90 -17.76
CA PRO A 321 -4.68 15.09 -18.98
C PRO A 321 -4.54 13.60 -18.79
N THR A 322 -4.20 13.17 -17.59
CA THR A 322 -3.92 11.77 -17.31
C THR A 322 -5.19 10.93 -17.15
N PHE A 323 -6.36 11.57 -17.07
CA PHE A 323 -7.68 10.92 -17.06
C PHE A 323 -8.37 10.98 -18.44
N PRO A 324 -9.13 9.93 -18.81
CA PRO A 324 -9.96 9.92 -20.03
C PRO A 324 -11.17 10.85 -19.94
N TYR A 325 -11.59 11.21 -18.73
CA TYR A 325 -12.72 12.11 -18.49
C TYR A 325 -12.21 13.44 -17.95
N ARG A 326 -12.53 14.53 -18.66
CA ARG A 326 -12.21 15.91 -18.22
C ARG A 326 -13.31 16.55 -17.38
N ARG A 327 -14.44 15.86 -17.25
CA ARG A 327 -15.58 16.24 -16.42
C ARG A 327 -16.25 14.98 -15.89
N LEU A 328 -16.48 14.93 -14.60
CA LEU A 328 -17.21 13.87 -13.93
C LEU A 328 -18.70 14.12 -14.08
N THR A 329 -19.51 13.09 -14.31
CA THR A 329 -20.99 13.21 -14.28
C THR A 329 -21.56 12.52 -13.04
N ARG A 330 -22.78 12.89 -12.69
CA ARG A 330 -23.56 12.21 -11.65
C ARG A 330 -23.68 10.71 -11.89
N GLU A 331 -23.95 10.29 -13.12
CA GLU A 331 -24.09 8.88 -13.50
C GLU A 331 -22.78 8.13 -13.29
N HIS A 332 -21.66 8.74 -13.68
CA HIS A 332 -20.34 8.17 -13.46
C HIS A 332 -20.05 7.99 -11.97
N LEU A 333 -20.30 9.04 -11.17
CA LEU A 333 -20.14 8.98 -9.72
C LEU A 333 -20.99 7.87 -9.09
N LEU A 334 -22.24 7.71 -9.53
CA LEU A 334 -23.14 6.67 -9.00
C LEU A 334 -22.77 5.25 -9.42
N ALA A 335 -22.06 5.11 -10.54
CA ALA A 335 -21.61 3.82 -11.07
C ALA A 335 -20.31 3.35 -10.40
N HIS A 336 -19.40 4.28 -10.09
CA HIS A 336 -18.02 3.95 -9.72
C HIS A 336 -17.57 4.48 -8.35
N GLY A 337 -18.32 5.40 -7.74
CA GLY A 337 -18.03 5.91 -6.40
C GLY A 337 -18.43 4.93 -5.29
N ASP A 338 -17.68 4.96 -4.19
CA ASP A 338 -17.93 4.10 -3.02
C ASP A 338 -17.69 4.87 -1.70
N MET A 339 -18.78 5.18 -0.99
CA MET A 339 -18.74 5.88 0.29
C MET A 339 -18.24 5.01 1.45
N ARG A 340 -18.04 3.69 1.25
CA ARG A 340 -17.52 2.79 2.29
C ARG A 340 -16.03 2.94 2.53
N VAL A 341 -15.31 3.45 1.53
CA VAL A 341 -13.85 3.48 1.55
C VAL A 341 -13.33 4.69 2.31
N GLU A 342 -13.99 5.86 2.23
CA GLU A 342 -13.65 7.07 2.99
C GLU A 342 -14.85 8.03 3.05
N PHE A 343 -15.75 7.90 4.02
CA PHE A 343 -16.98 8.72 4.05
C PHE A 343 -16.71 10.22 4.28
N SER A 344 -15.75 10.54 5.17
CA SER A 344 -15.33 11.91 5.50
C SER A 344 -14.81 12.65 4.27
N ASP A 345 -14.01 11.99 3.43
CA ASP A 345 -13.46 12.55 2.20
C ASP A 345 -14.55 13.19 1.33
N TYR A 346 -15.69 12.51 1.12
CA TYR A 346 -16.76 13.02 0.26
C TYR A 346 -17.48 14.23 0.86
N LEU A 347 -17.58 14.32 2.19
CA LEU A 347 -18.21 15.47 2.85
C LEU A 347 -17.33 16.72 2.76
N GLU A 348 -16.00 16.56 2.84
CA GLU A 348 -15.06 17.68 2.65
C GLU A 348 -15.19 18.34 1.27
N LEU A 349 -15.70 17.64 0.27
CA LEU A 349 -15.84 18.16 -1.11
C LEU A 349 -17.07 19.05 -1.31
N VAL A 350 -18.05 19.01 -0.41
CA VAL A 350 -19.35 19.70 -0.59
C VAL A 350 -19.19 21.21 -0.83
N PRO A 351 -18.42 21.97 -0.02
CA PRO A 351 -18.26 23.41 -0.25
C PRO A 351 -17.61 23.72 -1.60
N GLY A 352 -16.61 22.93 -2.01
CA GLY A 352 -15.94 23.08 -3.30
C GLY A 352 -16.89 22.81 -4.46
N LEU A 353 -17.65 21.73 -4.40
CA LEU A 353 -18.64 21.39 -5.44
C LEU A 353 -19.76 22.45 -5.56
N GLN A 354 -20.21 23.03 -4.44
CA GLN A 354 -21.15 24.15 -4.45
C GLN A 354 -20.55 25.38 -5.14
N ALA A 355 -19.32 25.75 -4.80
CA ALA A 355 -18.62 26.88 -5.42
C ALA A 355 -18.42 26.69 -6.93
N GLN A 356 -18.27 25.45 -7.38
CA GLN A 356 -18.16 25.07 -8.80
C GLN A 356 -19.51 24.88 -9.51
N GLY A 357 -20.64 25.10 -8.82
CA GLY A 357 -21.98 24.93 -9.39
C GLY A 357 -22.31 23.48 -9.77
N ARG A 358 -21.77 22.50 -9.04
CA ARG A 358 -21.89 21.06 -9.32
C ARG A 358 -23.01 20.39 -8.52
N ASP A 359 -24.21 20.96 -8.58
CA ASP A 359 -25.41 20.43 -7.91
C ASP A 359 -25.70 18.98 -8.33
N ASP A 360 -25.39 18.62 -9.59
CA ASP A 360 -25.49 17.27 -10.12
C ASP A 360 -24.66 16.25 -9.32
N LEU A 361 -23.45 16.62 -8.91
CA LEU A 361 -22.57 15.75 -8.13
C LEU A 361 -22.97 15.73 -6.65
N LEU A 362 -23.45 16.85 -6.11
CA LEU A 362 -24.01 16.91 -4.74
C LEU A 362 -25.19 15.94 -4.59
N ASP A 363 -26.10 15.91 -5.57
CA ASP A 363 -27.20 14.94 -5.62
C ASP A 363 -26.69 13.49 -5.70
N GLY A 364 -25.61 13.26 -6.47
CA GLY A 364 -24.92 11.97 -6.53
C GLY A 364 -24.39 11.54 -5.17
N ILE A 365 -23.67 12.42 -4.45
CA ILE A 365 -23.14 12.17 -3.10
C ILE A 365 -24.28 11.88 -2.12
N GLN A 366 -25.38 12.64 -2.16
CA GLN A 366 -26.54 12.38 -1.31
C GLN A 366 -27.14 11.00 -1.57
N GLN A 367 -27.27 10.61 -2.84
CA GLN A 367 -27.79 9.28 -3.18
C GLN A 367 -26.84 8.16 -2.74
N LEU A 368 -25.53 8.31 -2.94
CA LEU A 368 -24.53 7.36 -2.44
C LEU A 368 -24.58 7.25 -0.91
N THR A 369 -24.72 8.38 -0.21
CA THR A 369 -24.87 8.44 1.25
C THR A 369 -26.12 7.70 1.72
N ARG A 370 -27.26 7.86 1.04
CA ARG A 370 -28.50 7.11 1.34
C ARG A 370 -28.30 5.60 1.14
N ARG A 371 -27.66 5.18 0.03
CA ARG A 371 -27.34 3.77 -0.24
C ARG A 371 -26.43 3.18 0.84
N TRP A 372 -25.42 3.95 1.25
CA TRP A 372 -24.49 3.57 2.31
C TRP A 372 -25.22 3.39 3.64
N ARG A 373 -26.02 4.37 4.09
CA ARG A 373 -26.79 4.26 5.35
C ARG A 373 -27.73 3.05 5.37
N GLN A 374 -28.40 2.76 4.26
CA GLN A 374 -29.25 1.56 4.15
C GLN A 374 -28.45 0.26 4.26
N THR A 375 -27.25 0.24 3.67
CA THR A 375 -26.34 -0.92 3.71
C THR A 375 -25.74 -1.08 5.10
N ASP A 376 -25.32 0.00 5.74
CA ASP A 376 -24.74 -0.02 7.08
C ASP A 376 -25.80 -0.37 8.13
N LEU A 377 -27.05 0.05 7.98
CA LEU A 377 -28.14 -0.41 8.86
C LEU A 377 -28.35 -1.93 8.74
N ARG A 378 -28.33 -2.48 7.52
CA ARG A 378 -28.38 -3.94 7.30
C ARG A 378 -27.15 -4.64 7.86
N GLY A 379 -25.98 -4.02 7.73
CA GLY A 379 -24.71 -4.49 8.29
C GLY A 379 -24.72 -4.46 9.82
N TRP A 380 -25.28 -3.42 10.41
CA TRP A 380 -25.47 -3.26 11.85
C TRP A 380 -26.46 -4.28 12.39
N ILE A 381 -27.60 -4.49 11.72
CA ILE A 381 -28.53 -5.58 12.06
C ILE A 381 -27.83 -6.94 11.99
N LYS A 382 -26.99 -7.17 10.98
CA LYS A 382 -26.21 -8.41 10.85
C LYS A 382 -25.13 -8.55 11.94
N ARG A 383 -24.43 -7.47 12.28
CA ARG A 383 -23.43 -7.43 13.36
C ARG A 383 -24.10 -7.63 14.72
N ALA A 384 -25.25 -7.01 14.95
CA ALA A 384 -26.06 -7.17 16.14
C ALA A 384 -26.66 -8.59 16.25
N ASP A 385 -27.17 -9.18 15.15
CA ASP A 385 -27.63 -10.57 15.12
C ASP A 385 -26.48 -11.53 15.45
N ASN A 386 -25.30 -11.32 14.87
CA ASN A 386 -24.13 -12.14 15.16
C ASN A 386 -23.64 -12.00 16.60
N PHE A 387 -23.70 -10.80 17.18
CA PHE A 387 -23.18 -10.51 18.51
C PHE A 387 -24.18 -10.87 19.63
N PHE A 388 -25.43 -10.44 19.51
CA PHE A 388 -26.46 -10.63 20.55
C PHE A 388 -27.32 -11.88 20.34
N LEU A 389 -27.58 -12.28 19.10
CA LEU A 389 -28.50 -13.37 18.76
C LEU A 389 -27.79 -14.58 18.14
N ARG A 390 -26.45 -14.59 18.13
CA ARG A 390 -25.59 -15.64 17.56
C ARG A 390 -26.01 -16.08 16.15
N GLY A 391 -26.44 -15.15 15.30
CA GLY A 391 -26.82 -15.39 13.91
C GLY A 391 -28.18 -16.08 13.71
N ALA A 392 -29.09 -16.00 14.68
CA ALA A 392 -30.41 -16.65 14.60
C ALA A 392 -31.28 -16.08 13.47
N LEU A 393 -31.27 -14.75 13.25
CA LEU A 393 -32.07 -14.12 12.19
C LEU A 393 -31.55 -14.49 10.80
N GLN A 394 -30.23 -14.62 10.63
CA GLN A 394 -29.64 -15.08 9.37
C GLN A 394 -30.06 -16.52 9.03
N ARG A 395 -30.03 -17.44 10.01
CA ARG A 395 -30.45 -18.84 9.80
C ARG A 395 -31.92 -18.96 9.42
N HIS A 396 -32.77 -18.18 10.09
CA HIS A 396 -34.21 -18.17 9.80
C HIS A 396 -34.51 -17.65 8.39
N ARG A 397 -33.84 -16.58 7.94
CA ARG A 397 -33.99 -16.06 6.56
C ARG A 397 -33.50 -17.06 5.51
N ALA A 398 -32.40 -17.75 5.76
CA ALA A 398 -31.89 -18.78 4.85
C ALA A 398 -32.87 -19.96 4.71
N GLN A 399 -33.50 -20.38 5.81
CA GLN A 399 -34.53 -21.43 5.81
C GLN A 399 -35.79 -21.00 5.04
N GLN A 400 -36.25 -19.76 5.18
CA GLN A 400 -37.39 -19.24 4.42
C GLN A 400 -37.11 -19.12 2.91
N GLN A 401 -35.90 -18.73 2.52
CA GLN A 401 -35.52 -18.66 1.10
C GLN A 401 -35.34 -20.06 0.47
N ALA A 402 -34.87 -21.04 1.25
CA ALA A 402 -34.83 -22.44 0.82
C ALA A 402 -36.24 -23.02 0.62
N ALA A 403 -37.19 -22.65 1.48
CA ALA A 403 -38.60 -23.06 1.38
C ALA A 403 -39.37 -22.40 0.22
N ALA A 404 -38.87 -21.27 -0.31
CA ALA A 404 -39.52 -20.52 -1.39
C ALA A 404 -39.03 -20.89 -2.81
N ARG A 405 -38.06 -21.81 -2.95
CA ARG A 405 -37.65 -22.32 -4.28
C ARG A 405 -38.64 -23.40 -4.75
N PRO A 406 -39.38 -23.20 -5.85
CA PRO A 406 -40.22 -24.26 -6.41
C PRO A 406 -39.31 -25.38 -6.95
N VAL A 407 -39.54 -26.60 -6.49
CA VAL A 407 -38.93 -27.82 -7.04
C VAL A 407 -39.41 -27.97 -8.49
N ARG A 408 -38.53 -27.74 -9.47
CA ARG A 408 -38.78 -28.18 -10.84
C ARG A 408 -38.68 -29.70 -10.87
N LEU A 409 -39.83 -30.38 -10.90
CA LEU A 409 -39.92 -31.79 -11.29
C LEU A 409 -39.68 -31.87 -12.81
N ALA A 410 -38.67 -32.63 -13.22
CA ALA A 410 -38.41 -32.95 -14.62
C ALA A 410 -39.42 -34.01 -15.11
N PRO A 411 -40.05 -33.86 -16.30
CA PRO A 411 -40.83 -34.93 -16.91
C PRO A 411 -39.94 -35.80 -17.79
N GLY A 412 -40.06 -37.13 -17.68
CA GLY A 412 -39.54 -38.02 -18.73
C GLY A 412 -39.16 -39.43 -18.28
N SER A 413 -40.17 -40.28 -18.04
CA SER A 413 -40.00 -41.73 -18.17
C SER A 413 -41.01 -42.24 -19.21
N LEU A 414 -40.69 -42.13 -20.49
CA LEU A 414 -41.46 -42.74 -21.58
C LEU A 414 -40.58 -42.82 -22.85
N HIS A 415 -39.66 -43.78 -22.93
CA HIS A 415 -39.47 -44.65 -24.10
C HIS A 415 -38.19 -45.49 -23.95
N GLN A 416 -38.40 -46.73 -23.51
CA GLN A 416 -37.50 -47.85 -23.76
C GLN A 416 -38.24 -48.75 -24.76
N ALA A 417 -38.26 -48.38 -26.04
CA ALA A 417 -38.70 -49.22 -27.17
C ALA A 417 -38.47 -48.51 -28.52
N GLN A 418 -37.28 -48.63 -29.09
CA GLN A 418 -36.96 -48.69 -30.54
C GLN A 418 -35.43 -48.66 -30.66
N LYS A 419 -34.81 -49.84 -30.80
CA LYS A 419 -34.22 -50.36 -32.07
C LYS A 419 -32.97 -49.57 -32.48
N GLU A 420 -31.78 -50.16 -32.37
CA GLU A 420 -31.19 -50.96 -33.46
C GLU A 420 -31.50 -50.36 -34.83
N LEU A 421 -30.57 -49.53 -35.34
CA LEU A 421 -30.10 -49.49 -36.73
C LEU A 421 -29.19 -48.26 -36.93
N HIS A 422 -27.92 -48.57 -37.21
CA HIS A 422 -26.84 -47.73 -37.74
C HIS A 422 -26.06 -46.82 -36.78
#